data_AF-A0A3Q9HRR8-F1
#
_entry.id   AF-A0A3Q9HRR8-F1
#
_cell.length_a   1.000
_cell.length_b   1.000
_cell.length_c   1.000
_cell.angle_alpha   90.00
_cell.angle_beta   90.00
_cell.angle_gamma   90.00
#
_symmetry.space_group_name_H-M   'P 1'
#
loop_
_entity.id
_entity.type
_entity.pdbx_description
1 polymer ?
#
loop_
_entity_poly.entity_id
_entity_poly.type
_entity_poly.pdbx_seq_one_letter_code
_entity_poly.pdbx_strand_id
1 'polypeptide(L)' 'MKNNPKYSVRDFCFYFTEAYLALHERGLITEEQLEKVINLLDRLEDYPPDLFEERLKKIFD' A
#
# COMPACT_ATOMS: atom_id res chain seq x y z
N MET A 1 21.37 -17.09 -12.81
CA MET A 1 19.90 -17.16 -12.63
C MET A 1 19.40 -15.73 -12.49
N LYS A 2 18.67 -15.20 -13.47
CA LYS A 2 18.08 -13.87 -13.34
C LYS A 2 16.86 -14.01 -12.43
N ASN A 3 16.92 -13.43 -11.23
CA ASN A 3 15.76 -13.24 -10.38
C ASN A 3 14.79 -12.35 -11.15
N ASN A 4 13.84 -12.96 -11.86
CA ASN A 4 12.68 -12.25 -12.37
C ASN A 4 11.73 -12.17 -11.18
N PRO A 5 11.57 -11.02 -10.50
CA PRO A 5 10.53 -10.91 -9.50
C PRO A 5 9.21 -11.28 -10.17
N LYS A 6 8.46 -12.21 -9.56
CA LYS A 6 7.20 -12.74 -10.10
C LYS A 6 6.14 -11.65 -10.33
N TYR A 7 6.35 -10.45 -9.80
CA TYR A 7 5.45 -9.30 -9.84
C TYR A 7 6.26 -8.01 -10.01
N SER A 8 5.74 -7.09 -10.81
CA SER A 8 6.28 -5.73 -10.96
C SER A 8 5.82 -4.82 -9.81
N VAL A 9 6.47 -3.67 -9.65
CA VAL A 9 6.02 -2.61 -8.71
C VAL A 9 4.57 -2.19 -9.01
N ARG A 10 4.20 -2.16 -10.30
CA ARG A 10 2.83 -1.88 -10.72
C ARG A 10 1.84 -2.93 -10.21
N ASP A 11 2.19 -4.21 -10.32
CA ASP A 11 1.34 -5.30 -9.83
C ASP A 11 1.20 -5.23 -8.30
N PHE A 12 2.28 -4.89 -7.60
CA PHE A 12 2.25 -4.64 -6.16
C PHE A 12 1.25 -3.53 -5.81
N CYS A 13 1.37 -2.33 -6.41
CA CYS A 13 0.47 -1.23 -6.13
C CYS A 13 -0.98 -1.59 -6.42
N PHE A 14 -1.24 -2.29 -7.53
CA PHE A 14 -2.59 -2.75 -7.88
C PHE A 14 -3.17 -3.68 -6.81
N TYR A 15 -2.51 -4.79 -6.48
CA TYR A 15 -3.03 -5.75 -5.50
C TYR A 15 -3.13 -5.16 -4.09
N PHE A 16 -2.21 -4.26 -3.74
CA PHE A 16 -2.23 -3.57 -2.46
C PHE A 16 -3.46 -2.64 -2.36
N THR A 17 -3.70 -1.80 -3.37
CA THR A 17 -4.89 -0.93 -3.42
C THR A 17 -6.18 -1.74 -3.35
N GLU A 18 -6.31 -2.82 -4.13
CA GLU A 18 -7.50 -3.70 -4.11
C GLU A 18 -7.74 -4.30 -2.71
N ALA A 19 -6.69 -4.70 -2.00
CA ALA A 19 -6.82 -5.24 -0.65
C ALA A 19 -7.37 -4.18 0.32
N TYR A 20 -6.91 -2.93 0.25
CA TYR A 20 -7.38 -1.86 1.12
C TYR A 20 -8.78 -1.36 0.74
N LEU A 21 -9.13 -1.35 -0.56
CA LEU A 21 -10.51 -1.12 -1.00
C LEU A 21 -11.46 -2.15 -0.38
N ALA A 22 -11.11 -3.44 -0.44
CA ALA A 22 -11.92 -4.50 0.16
C ALA A 22 -12.04 -4.36 1.70
N LEU A 23 -11.03 -3.84 2.39
CA LEU A 23 -11.11 -3.53 3.82
C LEU A 23 -12.08 -2.37 4.10
N HIS A 24 -12.05 -1.33 3.26
CA HIS A 24 -12.95 -0.18 3.37
C HIS A 24 -14.41 -0.58 3.10
N GLU A 25 -14.66 -1.36 2.04
CA GLU A 25 -16.01 -1.88 1.72
C GLU A 25 -16.61 -2.74 2.85
N ARG A 26 -15.76 -3.39 3.64
CA ARG A 26 -16.16 -4.17 4.83
C ARG A 26 -16.31 -3.32 6.09
N GLY A 27 -16.05 -2.01 6.02
CA GLY A 27 -16.08 -1.10 7.17
C GLY A 27 -14.96 -1.34 8.19
N LEU A 28 -13.86 -1.99 7.79
CA LEU A 28 -12.73 -2.31 8.68
C LEU A 28 -11.71 -1.18 8.79
N ILE A 29 -11.71 -0.27 7.81
CA ILE A 29 -10.91 0.96 7.80
C ILE A 29 -11.83 2.11 7.37
N THR A 30 -11.47 3.34 7.75
CA THR A 30 -12.20 4.54 7.31
C THR A 30 -11.79 4.97 5.90
N GLU A 31 -12.61 5.78 5.24
CA GLU A 31 -12.25 6.44 3.97
C GLU A 31 -10.93 7.23 4.12
N GLU A 32 -10.74 7.94 5.24
CA GLU A 32 -9.50 8.68 5.51
C GLU A 32 -8.27 7.75 5.57
N GLN A 33 -8.41 6.57 6.17
CA GLN A 33 -7.34 5.58 6.21
C GLN A 33 -7.03 5.03 4.81
N LEU A 34 -8.06 4.74 4.02
CA LEU A 34 -7.91 4.32 2.63
C LEU A 34 -7.18 5.39 1.78
N GLU A 35 -7.63 6.64 1.85
CA GLU A 35 -6.99 7.76 1.13
C GLU A 35 -5.52 7.91 1.53
N LYS A 36 -5.19 7.81 2.81
CA LYS A 36 -3.80 7.86 3.28
C LYS A 36 -2.95 6.72 2.72
N VAL A 37 -3.50 5.51 2.60
CA VAL A 37 -2.80 4.36 2.00
C VAL A 37 -2.55 4.58 0.52
N ILE A 38 -3.55 5.04 -0.24
CA ILE A 38 -3.41 5.35 -1.66
C ILE A 38 -2.33 6.42 -1.87
N ASN A 39 -2.38 7.50 -1.10
CA ASN A 39 -1.37 8.56 -1.12
C ASN A 39 0.05 8.06 -0.78
N LEU A 40 0.16 7.05 0.10
CA LEU A 40 1.44 6.45 0.45
C LEU A 40 1.99 5.59 -0.70
N LEU A 41 1.12 4.85 -1.41
CA LEU A 41 1.49 4.06 -2.59
C LEU A 41 1.89 4.92 -3.78
N ASP A 42 1.24 6.06 -4.00
CA ASP A 42 1.61 7.01 -5.06
C ASP A 42 3.03 7.56 -4.91
N ARG A 43 3.59 7.49 -3.69
CA ARG A 43 4.95 7.92 -3.34
C ARG A 43 5.86 6.76 -2.97
N LEU A 44 5.52 5.53 -3.39
CA LEU A 44 6.27 4.32 -3.04
C LEU A 44 7.76 4.43 -3.42
N GLU A 45 8.07 5.05 -4.57
CA GLU A 45 9.46 5.23 -5.04
C GLU A 45 10.26 6.24 -4.19
N ASP A 46 9.59 7.08 -3.40
CA ASP A 46 10.22 8.08 -2.53
C ASP A 46 10.72 7.47 -1.20
N TYR A 47 10.35 6.22 -0.89
CA TYR A 47 10.61 5.61 0.41
C TYR A 47 11.45 4.33 0.31
N PRO A 48 12.46 4.16 1.18
CA PRO A 48 12.98 2.83 1.45
C PRO A 48 11.90 1.97 2.13
N PRO A 49 11.95 0.63 2.00
CA PRO A 49 10.92 -0.27 2.54
C PRO A 49 10.59 -0.05 4.01
N ASP A 50 11.59 0.17 4.86
CA ASP A 50 11.41 0.37 6.30
C ASP A 50 10.60 1.63 6.61
N LEU A 51 10.83 2.72 5.85
CA LEU A 51 10.11 3.98 6.02
C LEU A 51 8.68 3.89 5.48
N PHE A 52 8.47 3.12 4.40
CA PHE A 52 7.13 2.82 3.91
C PHE A 52 6.32 2.06 4.98
N GLU A 53 6.92 1.03 5.59
CA GLU A 53 6.27 0.25 6.65
C GLU A 53 5.93 1.12 7.87
N GLU A 54 6.85 1.98 8.31
CA GLU A 54 6.61 2.90 9.42
C GLU A 54 5.45 3.87 9.12
N ARG A 55 5.42 4.44 7.91
CA ARG A 55 4.35 5.34 7.48
C ARG A 55 3.01 4.63 7.38
N LEU A 56 3.00 3.39 6.89
CA LEU A 56 1.79 2.59 6.80
C LEU A 56 1.20 2.33 8.18
N LYS A 57 2.02 1.95 9.17
CA LYS A 57 1.57 1.73 10.56
C LYS A 57 0.90 2.98 11.15
N LYS A 58 1.50 4.15 10.94
CA LYS A 58 0.96 5.45 11.39
C LYS A 58 -0.41 5.82 10.83
N ILE A 59 -0.89 5.15 9.78
CA ILE A 59 -2.25 5.37 9.26
C ILE A 59 -3.30 4.71 10.17
N PHE A 60 -2.92 3.64 10.88
CA PHE A 60 -3.81 2.81 11.68
C PHE A 60 -3.66 2.99 13.19
N ASP A 61 -2.66 3.75 13.63
CA ASP A 61 -2.49 4.20 15.03
C ASP A 61 -3.46 5.35 15.37
#